data_AF-M1YUZ8-F1
#
_entry.id   AF-M1YUZ8-F1
#
_cell.length_a   1.000
_cell.length_b   1.000
_cell.length_c   1.000
_cell.angle_alpha   90.00
_cell.angle_beta   90.00
_cell.angle_gamma   90.00
#
_symmetry.space_group_name_H-M   'P 1'
#
loop_
_entity.id
_entity.type
_entity.pdbx_description
1 polymer ?
#
loop_
_entity_poly.entity_id
_entity_poly.type
_entity_poly.pdbx_seq_one_letter_code
_entity_poly.pdbx_strand_id
1 'polypeptide(L)' 'MSARYYWISFIVVLVLTVAISWLRQTRTKKEFFTIMAAVAAGLVVIGLLIAGLAKLLEALGIAQSGF' A
#
# COMPACT_ATOMS: atom_id res chain seq x y z
N MET A 1 17.63 -6.33 1.62
CA MET A 1 17.14 -5.16 2.39
C MET A 1 16.18 -5.66 3.47
N SER A 2 16.27 -5.21 4.71
CA SER A 2 15.42 -5.74 5.80
C SER A 2 13.96 -5.35 5.59
N ALA A 3 13.02 -6.28 5.84
CA ALA A 3 11.57 -6.06 5.80
C ALA A 3 11.12 -4.81 6.59
N ARG A 4 11.90 -4.41 7.60
CA ARG A 4 11.69 -3.19 8.40
C ARG A 4 11.62 -1.92 7.54
N TYR A 5 12.42 -1.82 6.47
CA TYR A 5 12.41 -0.63 5.60
C TYR A 5 11.11 -0.52 4.78
N TYR A 6 10.50 -1.66 4.40
CA TYR A 6 9.21 -1.68 3.70
C TYR A 6 8.06 -1.28 4.62
N TRP A 7 8.12 -1.68 5.89
CA TRP A 7 7.14 -1.22 6.89
C TRP A 7 7.24 0.28 7.15
N ILE A 8 8.46 0.82 7.23
CA ILE A 8 8.68 2.25 7.43
C ILE A 8 8.18 3.04 6.21
N SER A 9 8.50 2.61 4.98
CA SER A 9 8.02 3.30 3.78
C SER A 9 6.51 3.21 3.62
N PHE A 10 5.88 2.09 3.99
CA PHE A 10 4.43 1.96 4.03
C PHE A 10 3.78 2.97 4.99
N ILE A 11 4.30 3.08 6.22
CA ILE A 11 3.81 4.04 7.22
C ILE A 11 3.96 5.48 6.69
N VAL A 12 5.10 5.80 6.09
CA VAL A 12 5.36 7.14 5.52
C VAL A 12 4.35 7.46 4.43
N VAL A 13 4.10 6.55 3.49
CA VAL A 13 3.10 6.74 2.42
C VAL A 13 1.70 6.92 3.00
N LEU A 14 1.35 6.16 4.04
CA LEU A 14 0.03 6.22 4.67
C LEU A 14 -0.19 7.57 5.38
N VAL A 15 0.81 8.04 6.15
CA VAL A 15 0.78 9.35 6.82
C VAL A 15 0.72 10.49 5.80
N LEU A 16 1.52 10.44 4.74
CA LEU A 16 1.49 11.44 3.67
C LEU A 16 0.15 11.47 2.96
N THR A 17 -0.45 10.31 2.68
CA THR A 17 -1.76 10.23 2.02
C THR A 17 -2.85 10.84 2.90
N VAL A 18 -2.83 10.55 4.21
CA VAL A 18 -3.74 11.18 5.18
C VAL A 18 -3.52 12.69 5.23
N ALA A 19 -2.27 13.14 5.36
CA ALA A 19 -1.92 14.56 5.45
C ALA A 19 -2.31 15.34 4.19
N ILE A 20 -2.08 14.78 2.99
CA ILE A 20 -2.50 15.38 1.72
C ILE A 20 -4.03 15.40 1.63
N SER A 21 -4.72 14.34 2.02
CA SER A 21 -6.19 14.29 2.02
C SER A 21 -6.80 15.32 2.99
N TRP A 22 -6.15 15.52 4.15
CA TRP A 22 -6.50 16.53 5.14
C TRP A 22 -6.19 17.96 4.67
N LEU A 23 -5.07 18.18 3.99
CA LEU A 23 -4.76 19.49 3.38
C LEU A 23 -5.75 19.87 2.27
N ARG A 24 -6.33 18.88 1.58
CA ARG A 24 -7.30 19.08 0.50
C ARG A 24 -8.73 19.29 1.00
N GLN A 25 -8.93 19.45 2.31
CA GLN A 25 -10.22 19.49 3.03
C GLN A 25 -11.15 20.62 2.55
N THR A 26 -11.82 20.33 1.43
CA THR A 26 -13.00 21.00 0.88
C THR A 26 -14.19 20.03 0.77
N ARG A 27 -14.06 18.84 1.36
CA ARG A 27 -14.95 17.69 1.18
C ARG A 27 -15.51 17.23 2.53
N THR A 28 -16.76 16.80 2.52
CA THR A 28 -17.54 16.41 3.72
C THR A 28 -16.93 15.21 4.44
N LYS A 29 -17.24 15.00 5.73
CA LYS A 29 -16.75 13.85 6.53
C LYS A 29 -17.00 12.50 5.84
N LYS A 30 -18.10 12.37 5.08
CA LYS A 30 -18.41 11.18 4.27
C LYS A 30 -17.39 10.96 3.16
N GLU A 31 -17.03 12.00 2.41
CA GLU A 31 -16.09 11.92 1.29
C GLU A 31 -14.67 11.60 1.74
N PHE A 32 -14.24 12.16 2.88
CA PHE A 32 -12.96 11.80 3.49
C PHE A 32 -12.90 10.30 3.81
N PHE A 33 -13.98 9.76 4.39
CA PHE A 33 -14.05 8.34 4.73
C PHE A 33 -14.05 7.43 3.50
N THR A 34 -14.76 7.79 2.42
CA THR A 34 -14.71 7.03 1.16
C THR A 34 -13.35 7.09 0.49
N ILE A 35 -12.67 8.25 0.51
CA ILE A 35 -11.31 8.35 -0.03
C ILE A 35 -10.34 7.47 0.78
N MET A 36 -10.41 7.51 2.11
CA MET A 36 -9.59 6.64 2.95
C MET A 36 -9.88 5.16 2.73
N ALA A 37 -11.14 4.77 2.61
CA ALA A 37 -11.53 3.40 2.29
C ALA A 37 -11.01 2.96 0.91
N ALA A 38 -11.08 3.84 -0.10
CA ALA A 38 -10.56 3.57 -1.44
C ALA A 38 -9.02 3.42 -1.44
N VAL A 39 -8.31 4.27 -0.69
CA VAL A 39 -6.86 4.16 -0.51
C VAL A 39 -6.50 2.84 0.18
N ALA A 40 -7.19 2.49 1.27
CA ALA A 40 -6.96 1.24 1.99
C ALA A 40 -7.20 0.02 1.08
N ALA A 41 -8.32 0.00 0.34
CA ALA A 41 -8.61 -1.05 -0.63
C ALA A 41 -7.53 -1.12 -1.73
N GLY A 42 -7.07 0.02 -2.24
CA GLY A 42 -5.99 0.09 -3.22
C GLY A 42 -4.68 -0.52 -2.70
N LEU A 43 -4.30 -0.22 -1.45
CA LEU A 43 -3.12 -0.80 -0.81
C LEU A 43 -3.24 -2.32 -0.64
N VAL A 44 -4.42 -2.83 -0.29
CA VAL A 44 -4.67 -4.28 -0.20
C VAL A 44 -4.51 -4.95 -1.57
N VAL A 45 -5.09 -4.36 -2.62
CA VAL A 45 -4.97 -4.87 -3.99
C VAL A 45 -3.52 -4.90 -4.46
N ILE A 46 -2.77 -3.82 -4.19
CA ILE A 46 -1.33 -3.76 -4.51
C ILE A 46 -0.56 -4.83 -3.74
N GLY A 47 -0.83 -5.01 -2.44
CA GLY A 47 -0.19 -6.04 -1.63
C GLY A 47 -0.45 -7.46 -2.17
N LEU A 48 -1.68 -7.76 -2.57
CA LEU A 48 -2.04 -9.04 -3.18
C LEU A 48 -1.36 -9.25 -4.54
N LEU A 49 -1.29 -8.20 -5.37
CA LEU A 49 -0.58 -8.25 -6.65
C LEU A 49 0.90 -8.53 -6.46
N ILE A 50 1.56 -7.85 -5.52
CA ILE A 50 2.99 -8.07 -5.23
C ILE A 50 3.21 -9.49 -4.70
N ALA A 51 2.36 -9.96 -3.78
CA ALA A 51 2.46 -11.31 -3.24
C ALA A 51 2.25 -12.39 -4.33
N GLY A 52 1.28 -12.18 -5.23
CA GLY A 52 1.04 -13.06 -6.37
C GLY A 52 2.20 -13.05 -7.37
N LEU A 53 2.76 -11.87 -7.66
CA LEU A 53 3.91 -11.70 -8.54
C LEU A 53 5.17 -12.35 -7.95
N ALA A 54 5.39 -12.21 -6.64
CA ALA A 54 6.49 -12.86 -5.94
C ALA A 54 6.42 -14.38 -6.07
N LYS A 55 5.24 -14.98 -5.83
CA LYS A 55 5.03 -16.42 -6.04
C LYS A 55 5.20 -16.86 -7.49
N LEU A 56 4.78 -16.03 -8.45
CA LEU A 56 4.97 -16.34 -9.87
C LEU A 56 6.46 -16.33 -10.24
N LEU A 57 7.22 -15.35 -9.74
CA LEU A 57 8.67 -15.26 -9.95
C LEU A 57 9.43 -16.41 -9.27
N GLU A 58 8.99 -16.84 -8.08
CA GLU A 58 9.49 -18.06 -7.44
C GLU A 58 9.20 -19.30 -8.30
N ALA A 59 7.97 -19.45 -8.80
CA ALA A 59 7.58 -20.58 -9.64
C ALA A 59 8.36 -20.65 -10.96
N LEU A 60 8.75 -19.49 -11.50
CA LEU A 60 9.60 -19.37 -12.69
C LEU A 60 11.09 -19.55 -12.39
N GLY A 61 11.49 -19.76 -11.13
CA GLY A 61 12.88 -19.89 -10.71
C GLY A 61 13.70 -18.60 -10.82
N ILE A 62 13.04 -17.46 -11.00
CA ILE A 62 13.66 -16.14 -11.16
C ILE A 62 13.94 -15.51 -9.78
N ALA A 63 13.09 -15.80 -8.78
CA ALA A 63 13.23 -15.29 -7.42
C ALA A 63 13.46 -16.42 -6.40
N GLN A 64 14.27 -16.14 -5.38
CA GLN A 64 14.57 -17.06 -4.29
C GLN A 64 13.45 -17.01 -3.23
N SER A 65 13.09 -18.18 -2.69
CA SER A 65 12.02 -18.30 -1.69
C SER A 65 12.27 -17.41 -0.48
N GLY A 66 11.37 -16.47 -0.20
CA GLY A 66 11.46 -15.57 0.94
C GLY A 66 11.71 -14.10 0.62
N PHE A 67 11.48 -13.67 -0.63
CA PHE A 67 11.33 -12.26 -0.97
C PHE A 67 9.98 -11.70 -0.50
#